data_AF-X1P136-F1
#
_entry.id   AF-X1P136-F1
#
_cell.length_a   1.000
_cell.length_b   1.000
_cell.length_c   1.000
_cell.angle_alpha   90.00
_cell.angle_beta   90.00
_cell.angle_gamma   90.00
#
_symmetry.space_group_name_H-M   'P 1'
#
loop_
_entity.id
_entity.type
_entity.pdbx_description
1 polymer ?
#
loop_
_entity_poly.entity_id
_entity_poly.type
_entity_poly.pdbx_seq_one_letter_code
_entity_poly.pdbx_strand_id
1 'polypeptide(L)'
;TRSPVVQNMDSGYWWCRHPVSRVISHPTQPDYQDIVQNKETIDNIRLWDHRPLKDTYNQLQAIRLYYDFHDVDVDRYYIDGKYRQVMLSARELSAEKLAGEAQTWVNRRLQFTHGYGLALSPVTEISPEGLPLLMVKDIPPVGDLNIEQPQIYFGEKTKDYVIVNTETEEFDYPMGEKNVYGYYRGGGGVNIGSFIRRIVYAWQFADFNILISGELTPE
;
A
#
# COMPACT_ATOMS: atom_id res chain seq x y z
N THR A 1 -35.32 -25.94 28.91
CA THR A 1 -35.84 -25.65 30.27
C THR A 1 -34.67 -25.30 31.16
N ARG A 2 -34.66 -24.07 31.72
CA ARG A 2 -33.80 -23.62 32.83
C ARG A 2 -34.21 -24.42 34.10
N SER A 3 -33.47 -24.63 35.19
CA SER A 3 -32.28 -24.04 35.84
C SER A 3 -31.65 -25.13 36.77
N PRO A 4 -30.57 -24.87 37.52
CA PRO A 4 -30.75 -24.38 38.90
C PRO A 4 -29.76 -23.29 39.34
N VAL A 5 -30.03 -22.82 40.57
CA VAL A 5 -29.72 -21.54 41.20
C VAL A 5 -28.53 -21.63 42.18
N VAL A 6 -28.00 -20.44 42.47
CA VAL A 6 -27.00 -19.95 43.43
C VAL A 6 -27.03 -20.57 44.85
N GLN A 7 -25.83 -20.78 45.43
CA GLN A 7 -25.56 -20.39 46.83
C GLN A 7 -24.08 -19.98 47.02
N ASN A 8 -23.88 -19.01 47.91
CA ASN A 8 -22.75 -18.10 47.99
C ASN A 8 -21.83 -18.44 49.18
N MET A 9 -20.55 -18.05 49.03
CA MET A 9 -19.57 -17.65 50.04
C MET A 9 -19.37 -18.55 51.28
N ASP A 10 -18.15 -19.10 51.39
CA ASP A 10 -17.41 -18.88 52.63
C ASP A 10 -15.89 -18.79 52.45
N SER A 11 -15.34 -17.93 53.30
CA SER A 11 -14.00 -17.34 53.30
C SER A 11 -12.81 -18.31 53.41
N GLY A 12 -11.68 -17.94 52.82
CA GLY A 12 -10.41 -18.65 53.02
C GLY A 12 -9.24 -18.08 52.22
N TYR A 13 -8.76 -16.90 52.59
CA TYR A 13 -7.52 -16.34 52.08
C TYR A 13 -6.31 -17.19 52.54
N TRP A 14 -5.64 -17.86 51.61
CA TRP A 14 -4.27 -18.34 51.80
C TRP A 14 -3.37 -17.74 50.72
N TRP A 15 -2.47 -16.87 51.19
CA TRP A 15 -1.51 -16.13 50.38
C TRP A 15 -0.33 -17.05 50.00
N CYS A 16 -0.22 -17.43 48.74
CA CYS A 16 1.07 -17.82 48.16
C CYS A 16 1.85 -16.55 47.80
N ARG A 17 2.58 -15.98 48.78
CA ARG A 17 3.63 -14.99 48.50
C ARG A 17 4.77 -15.70 47.77
N HIS A 18 4.76 -15.66 46.45
CA HIS A 18 6.01 -15.68 45.70
C HIS A 18 6.60 -14.26 45.78
N PRO A 19 7.88 -14.09 46.14
CA PRO A 19 8.50 -12.78 46.05
C PRO A 19 8.60 -12.40 44.58
N VAL A 20 7.68 -11.56 44.11
CA VAL A 20 7.86 -10.81 42.87
C VAL A 20 8.83 -9.68 43.18
N SER A 21 10.11 -10.02 43.23
CA SER A 21 11.20 -9.05 43.20
C SER A 21 12.21 -9.49 42.15
N ARG A 22 11.75 -9.62 40.90
CA ARG A 22 12.58 -9.19 39.78
C ARG A 22 12.14 -7.77 39.45
N VAL A 23 12.80 -6.81 40.08
CA VAL A 23 13.06 -5.56 39.39
C VAL A 23 13.74 -5.99 38.10
N ILE A 24 13.05 -5.85 36.96
CA ILE A 24 13.75 -5.85 35.68
C ILE A 24 14.61 -4.60 35.76
N SER A 25 15.86 -4.76 36.19
CA SER A 25 16.86 -3.71 36.03
C SER A 25 16.87 -3.40 34.55
N HIS A 26 16.43 -2.20 34.18
CA HIS A 26 16.68 -1.67 32.84
C HIS A 26 18.19 -1.75 32.66
N PRO A 27 18.70 -2.56 31.71
CA PRO A 27 20.13 -2.62 31.54
C PRO A 27 20.60 -1.21 31.16
N THR A 28 21.68 -0.84 31.82
CA THR A 28 22.67 0.19 31.51
C THR A 28 22.62 0.71 30.08
N GLN A 29 22.86 2.03 29.91
CA GLN A 29 23.19 2.59 28.59
C GLN A 29 24.16 1.64 27.86
N PRO A 30 23.90 1.33 26.58
CA PRO A 30 24.71 0.38 25.83
C PRO A 30 26.17 0.84 25.85
N ASP A 31 27.07 -0.11 26.12
CA ASP A 31 28.50 0.16 26.05
C ASP A 31 29.01 0.06 24.60
N TYR A 32 30.30 0.37 24.38
CA TYR A 32 30.86 0.31 23.03
C TYR A 32 30.82 -1.11 22.43
N GLN A 33 30.98 -2.15 23.25
CA GLN A 33 30.92 -3.54 22.77
C GLN A 33 29.49 -3.90 22.36
N ASP A 34 28.48 -3.46 23.10
CA ASP A 34 27.07 -3.62 22.74
C ASP A 34 26.77 -2.98 21.38
N ILE A 35 27.28 -1.77 21.13
CA ILE A 35 27.10 -1.06 19.84
C ILE A 35 27.75 -1.84 18.69
N VAL A 36 28.99 -2.32 18.89
CA VAL A 36 29.72 -3.07 17.85
C VAL A 36 29.04 -4.41 17.55
N GLN A 37 28.53 -5.10 18.57
CA GLN A 37 27.84 -6.39 18.42
C GLN A 37 26.45 -6.26 17.79
N ASN A 38 25.80 -5.09 17.91
CA ASN A 38 24.44 -4.85 17.43
C ASN A 38 24.38 -3.88 16.24
N LYS A 39 25.43 -3.86 15.40
CA LYS A 39 25.56 -2.92 14.29
C LYS A 39 24.33 -2.89 13.36
N GLU A 40 23.73 -4.04 13.05
CA GLU A 40 22.51 -4.10 12.22
C GLU A 40 21.32 -3.39 12.86
N THR A 41 21.21 -3.40 14.20
CA THR A 41 20.14 -2.67 14.90
C THR A 41 20.41 -1.17 14.87
N ILE A 42 21.65 -0.77 15.12
CA ILE A 42 22.07 0.64 15.12
C ILE A 42 21.92 1.27 13.74
N ASP A 43 22.34 0.56 12.69
CA ASP A 43 22.28 0.99 11.29
C ASP A 43 20.84 1.09 10.76
N ASN A 44 19.84 0.67 11.54
CA ASN A 44 18.41 0.69 11.20
C ASN A 44 17.56 1.50 12.20
N ILE A 45 18.18 2.34 13.04
CA ILE A 45 17.45 3.27 13.91
C ILE A 45 16.73 4.31 13.04
N ARG A 46 15.41 4.23 13.03
CA ARG A 46 14.56 5.09 12.21
C ARG A 46 14.62 6.55 12.65
N LEU A 47 14.95 7.41 11.69
CA LEU A 47 14.92 8.87 11.81
C LEU A 47 13.58 9.47 11.36
N TRP A 48 12.91 8.83 10.40
CA TRP A 48 11.66 9.33 9.81
C TRP A 48 10.39 8.95 10.60
N ASP A 49 9.41 9.85 10.67
CA ASP A 49 8.02 9.50 11.01
C ASP A 49 7.18 9.36 9.73
N HIS A 50 6.26 8.40 9.74
CA HIS A 50 5.43 8.04 8.58
C HIS A 50 4.55 9.19 8.08
N ARG A 51 3.98 10.01 8.99
CA ARG A 51 3.07 11.11 8.63
C ARG A 51 3.76 12.22 7.81
N PRO A 52 4.85 12.85 8.29
CA PRO A 52 5.54 13.88 7.51
C PRO A 52 6.20 13.30 6.25
N LEU A 53 6.64 12.04 6.28
CA LEU A 53 7.21 11.40 5.11
C LEU A 53 6.16 11.21 4.00
N LYS A 54 4.93 10.82 4.35
CA LYS A 54 3.80 10.74 3.42
C LYS A 54 3.54 12.07 2.71
N ASP A 55 3.51 13.16 3.47
CA ASP A 55 3.25 14.49 2.91
C ASP A 55 4.39 14.91 1.96
N THR A 56 5.63 14.56 2.34
CA THR A 56 6.82 14.77 1.51
C THR A 56 6.76 13.95 0.21
N TYR A 57 6.35 12.68 0.26
CA TYR A 57 6.15 11.86 -0.93
C TYR A 57 5.06 12.43 -1.84
N ASN A 58 3.93 12.88 -1.27
CA ASN A 58 2.89 13.52 -2.07
C ASN A 58 3.37 14.82 -2.73
N GLN A 59 4.23 15.59 -2.06
CA GLN A 59 4.81 16.81 -2.62
C GLN A 59 5.83 16.52 -3.74
N LEU A 60 6.70 15.53 -3.54
CA LEU A 60 7.84 15.28 -4.43
C LEU A 60 7.53 14.29 -5.55
N GLN A 61 6.63 13.33 -5.33
CA GLN A 61 6.56 12.08 -6.09
C GLN A 61 5.15 11.70 -6.58
N ALA A 62 4.11 12.48 -6.23
CA ALA A 62 2.76 12.25 -6.77
C ALA A 62 2.69 12.55 -8.27
N ILE A 63 3.40 13.60 -8.73
CA ILE A 63 3.60 13.98 -10.15
C ILE A 63 2.32 14.48 -10.86
N ARG A 64 1.14 13.98 -10.48
CA ARG A 64 -0.19 14.37 -10.97
C ARG A 64 -1.20 14.35 -9.83
N LEU A 65 -2.28 15.11 -9.99
CA LEU A 65 -3.32 15.26 -8.96
C LEU A 65 -4.12 13.97 -8.68
N TYR A 66 -4.25 13.10 -9.69
CA TYR A 66 -4.95 11.82 -9.55
C TYR A 66 -4.09 10.71 -8.93
N TYR A 67 -2.79 10.95 -8.76
CA TYR A 67 -1.92 10.07 -7.99
C TYR A 67 -1.75 10.61 -6.58
N ASP A 68 -1.69 9.71 -5.61
CA ASP A 68 -1.29 10.04 -4.26
C ASP A 68 -0.68 8.84 -3.53
N PHE A 69 0.00 9.13 -2.43
CA PHE A 69 0.49 8.15 -1.48
C PHE A 69 -0.45 8.17 -0.28
N HIS A 70 -1.15 7.05 -0.04
CA HIS A 70 -2.19 7.00 0.98
C HIS A 70 -1.62 6.98 2.39
N ASP A 71 -0.58 6.17 2.59
CA ASP A 71 0.11 5.90 3.83
C ASP A 71 1.62 5.72 3.58
N VAL A 72 2.39 5.40 4.61
CA VAL A 72 3.80 5.02 4.47
C VAL A 72 4.09 3.90 5.44
N ASP A 73 4.47 2.76 4.89
CA ASP A 73 4.79 1.57 5.64
C ASP A 73 6.27 1.46 5.93
N VAL A 74 6.59 0.66 6.96
CA VAL A 74 7.96 0.36 7.37
C VAL A 74 8.20 -1.11 7.14
N ASP A 75 9.22 -1.42 6.36
CA ASP A 75 9.53 -2.80 5.99
C ASP A 75 11.05 -3.02 5.94
N ARG A 76 11.49 -4.25 5.72
CA ARG A 76 12.90 -4.64 5.75
C ARG A 76 13.26 -5.53 4.57
N TYR A 77 14.28 -5.12 3.83
CA TYR A 77 14.75 -5.82 2.64
C TYR A 77 16.27 -5.96 2.65
N TYR A 78 16.76 -6.91 1.85
CA TYR A 78 18.18 -6.95 1.48
C TYR A 78 18.37 -6.10 0.22
N ILE A 79 19.05 -4.96 0.38
CA ILE A 79 19.40 -4.04 -0.72
C ILE A 79 20.92 -3.99 -0.78
N ASP A 80 21.50 -4.30 -1.95
CA ASP A 80 22.95 -4.44 -2.15
C ASP A 80 23.63 -5.38 -1.13
N GLY A 81 22.94 -6.47 -0.77
CA GLY A 81 23.42 -7.45 0.21
C GLY A 81 23.41 -6.97 1.67
N LYS A 82 22.85 -5.78 1.96
CA LYS A 82 22.72 -5.24 3.32
C LYS A 82 21.27 -5.31 3.79
N TYR A 83 21.08 -5.75 5.03
CA TYR A 83 19.77 -5.72 5.66
C TYR A 83 19.39 -4.27 6.02
N ARG A 84 18.38 -3.74 5.33
CA ARG A 84 17.96 -2.35 5.45
C ARG A 84 16.48 -2.28 5.78
N GLN A 85 16.18 -1.51 6.82
CA GLN A 85 14.84 -1.03 7.10
C GLN A 85 14.56 0.18 6.23
N VAL A 86 13.43 0.15 5.55
CA VAL A 86 13.00 1.16 4.60
C VAL A 86 11.61 1.63 4.96
N MET A 87 11.27 2.79 4.45
CA MET A 87 9.91 3.28 4.42
C MET A 87 9.48 3.40 2.96
N LEU A 88 8.29 2.90 2.65
CA LEU A 88 7.80 2.84 1.29
C LEU A 88 6.32 3.14 1.23
N SER A 89 5.87 3.58 0.06
CA SER A 89 4.44 3.81 -0.19
C SER A 89 4.12 3.57 -1.66
N ALA A 90 3.02 2.86 -1.89
CA ALA A 90 2.45 2.65 -3.20
C ALA A 90 1.91 3.97 -3.76
N ARG A 91 2.23 4.26 -5.03
CA ARG A 91 1.62 5.39 -5.74
C ARG A 91 0.27 4.93 -6.28
N GLU A 92 -0.79 5.28 -5.56
CA GLU A 92 -2.15 4.87 -5.88
C GLU A 92 -2.87 5.88 -6.74
N LEU A 93 -3.81 5.37 -7.56
CA LEU A 93 -4.63 6.17 -8.45
C LEU A 93 -6.02 6.38 -7.84
N SER A 94 -6.53 7.61 -7.93
CA SER A 94 -7.92 7.94 -7.59
C SER A 94 -8.62 8.54 -8.79
N ALA A 95 -9.51 7.76 -9.41
CA ALA A 95 -10.31 8.20 -10.55
C ALA A 95 -11.28 9.34 -10.19
N GLU A 96 -11.63 9.51 -8.91
CA GLU A 96 -12.45 10.61 -8.39
C GLU A 96 -11.77 11.97 -8.50
N LYS A 97 -10.44 11.99 -8.62
CA LYS A 97 -9.64 13.21 -8.76
C LYS A 97 -9.40 13.60 -10.22
N LEU A 98 -9.91 12.83 -11.18
CA LEU A 98 -9.93 13.24 -12.58
C LEU A 98 -10.79 14.51 -12.74
N ALA A 99 -10.45 15.34 -13.73
CA ALA A 99 -11.26 16.49 -14.12
C ALA A 99 -12.69 16.04 -14.46
N GLY A 100 -13.69 16.90 -14.23
CA GLY A 100 -15.10 16.52 -14.31
C GLY A 100 -15.48 15.92 -15.67
N GLU A 101 -14.98 16.50 -16.75
CA GLU A 101 -15.14 16.01 -18.13
C GLU A 101 -14.48 14.65 -18.39
N ALA A 102 -13.47 14.30 -17.60
CA ALA A 102 -12.74 13.03 -17.67
C ALA A 102 -13.31 11.96 -16.74
N GLN A 103 -14.35 12.25 -15.95
CA GLN A 103 -15.02 11.27 -15.08
C GLN A 103 -16.07 10.41 -15.82
N THR A 104 -15.76 10.00 -17.06
CA THR A 104 -16.62 9.10 -17.84
C THR A 104 -16.58 7.69 -17.28
N TRP A 105 -17.59 6.88 -17.59
CA TRP A 105 -17.61 5.46 -17.17
C TRP A 105 -16.40 4.69 -17.70
N VAL A 106 -16.05 4.88 -18.98
CA VAL A 106 -14.86 4.26 -19.60
C VAL A 106 -13.60 4.65 -18.83
N ASN A 107 -13.41 5.94 -18.53
CA ASN A 107 -12.24 6.37 -17.79
C ASN A 107 -12.19 5.75 -16.40
N ARG A 108 -13.28 5.79 -15.64
CA ARG A 108 -13.30 5.33 -14.25
C ARG A 108 -13.25 3.81 -14.09
N ARG A 109 -13.75 3.06 -15.07
CA ARG A 109 -13.91 1.60 -14.97
C ARG A 109 -12.93 0.81 -15.82
N LEU A 110 -12.47 1.37 -16.94
CA LEU A 110 -11.69 0.63 -17.94
C LEU A 110 -10.29 1.21 -18.17
N GLN A 111 -10.12 2.55 -18.12
CA GLN A 111 -8.83 3.16 -18.44
C GLN A 111 -7.99 3.49 -17.19
N PHE A 112 -8.56 4.16 -16.19
CA PHE A 112 -7.87 4.57 -14.97
C PHE A 112 -8.08 3.53 -13.86
N THR A 113 -7.49 2.35 -14.05
CA THR A 113 -7.80 1.14 -13.28
C THR A 113 -6.83 0.83 -12.13
N HIS A 114 -5.62 1.39 -12.16
CA HIS A 114 -4.53 0.99 -11.26
C HIS A 114 -3.58 2.15 -10.92
N GLY A 115 -2.95 2.07 -9.75
CA GLY A 115 -1.80 2.91 -9.38
C GLY A 115 -0.53 2.49 -10.12
N TYR A 116 0.55 3.28 -10.05
CA TYR A 116 1.77 2.98 -10.80
C TYR A 116 3.06 3.34 -10.05
N GLY A 117 3.80 2.30 -9.65
CA GLY A 117 5.07 2.40 -8.96
C GLY A 117 4.96 2.76 -7.48
N LEU A 118 6.09 3.02 -6.85
CA LEU A 118 6.18 3.35 -5.41
C LEU A 118 7.32 4.33 -5.15
N ALA A 119 7.28 4.99 -4.00
CA ALA A 119 8.41 5.73 -3.46
C ALA A 119 9.02 4.95 -2.30
N LEU A 120 10.34 4.92 -2.19
CA LEU A 120 11.05 4.19 -1.15
C LEU A 120 12.25 4.97 -0.65
N SER A 121 12.42 5.02 0.68
CA SER A 121 13.54 5.68 1.36
C SER A 121 14.10 4.82 2.47
N PRO A 122 15.42 4.87 2.73
CA PRO A 122 15.97 4.29 3.94
C PRO A 122 15.44 5.03 5.16
N VAL A 123 15.29 4.32 6.28
CA VAL A 123 14.84 4.95 7.52
C VAL A 123 15.90 5.82 8.19
N THR A 124 17.17 5.68 7.79
CA THR A 124 18.34 6.23 8.50
C THR A 124 19.02 7.40 7.80
N GLU A 125 18.56 7.79 6.62
CA GLU A 125 19.27 8.79 5.81
C GLU A 125 18.38 10.00 5.50
N ILE A 126 19.00 11.18 5.56
CA ILE A 126 18.38 12.48 5.31
C ILE A 126 19.34 13.26 4.42
N SER A 127 18.82 13.94 3.41
CA SER A 127 19.60 14.84 2.56
C SER A 127 20.04 16.09 3.34
N PRO A 128 21.06 16.84 2.87
CA PRO A 128 21.44 18.11 3.48
C PRO A 128 20.29 19.13 3.58
N GLU A 129 19.29 19.02 2.70
CA GLU A 129 18.09 19.87 2.66
C GLU A 129 16.99 19.40 3.63
N GLY A 130 17.22 18.32 4.39
CA GLY A 130 16.24 17.76 5.31
C GLY A 130 15.16 16.91 4.63
N LEU A 131 15.41 16.44 3.40
CA LEU A 131 14.48 15.60 2.64
C LEU A 131 14.87 14.12 2.72
N PRO A 132 13.93 13.19 2.53
CA PRO A 132 14.25 11.77 2.42
C PRO A 132 15.10 11.51 1.18
N LEU A 133 16.14 10.70 1.31
CA LEU A 133 16.81 10.12 0.15
C LEU A 133 15.88 9.06 -0.46
N LEU A 134 15.63 9.16 -1.78
CA LEU A 134 14.74 8.24 -2.49
C LEU A 134 15.58 7.17 -3.19
N MET A 135 15.46 5.92 -2.74
CA MET A 135 16.03 4.73 -3.38
C MET A 135 15.19 4.26 -4.55
N VAL A 136 13.87 4.47 -4.51
CA VAL A 136 12.96 4.27 -5.65
C VAL A 136 12.11 5.52 -5.80
N LYS A 137 12.02 6.04 -7.02
CA LYS A 137 11.35 7.30 -7.33
C LYS A 137 10.87 7.38 -8.78
N ASP A 138 10.16 8.46 -9.07
CA ASP A 138 9.68 8.92 -10.35
C ASP A 138 8.61 8.00 -10.98
N ILE A 139 8.17 8.34 -12.19
CA ILE A 139 7.20 7.59 -12.98
C ILE A 139 7.68 7.56 -14.44
N PRO A 140 8.03 6.39 -15.01
CA PRO A 140 8.05 5.07 -14.38
C PRO A 140 9.08 4.99 -13.24
N PRO A 141 8.92 4.07 -12.27
CA PRO A 141 9.81 4.00 -11.11
C PRO A 141 11.23 3.59 -11.54
N VAL A 142 12.22 4.30 -11.01
CA VAL A 142 13.66 4.04 -11.21
C VAL A 142 14.37 4.02 -9.86
N GLY A 143 15.50 3.32 -9.78
CA GLY A 143 16.37 3.32 -8.60
C GLY A 143 16.99 1.97 -8.28
N ASP A 144 17.21 1.71 -7.00
CA ASP A 144 18.01 0.59 -6.49
C ASP A 144 17.28 -0.76 -6.57
N LEU A 145 15.97 -0.75 -6.78
CA LEU A 145 15.14 -1.95 -6.95
C LEU A 145 14.62 -2.05 -8.38
N ASN A 146 14.85 -3.21 -9.00
CA ASN A 146 14.26 -3.51 -10.31
C ASN A 146 12.78 -3.91 -10.13
N ILE A 147 11.87 -3.07 -10.60
CA ILE A 147 10.42 -3.31 -10.56
C ILE A 147 9.94 -3.66 -11.97
N GLU A 148 9.73 -4.95 -12.22
CA GLU A 148 9.31 -5.44 -13.54
C GLU A 148 7.84 -5.13 -13.86
N GLN A 149 6.98 -5.14 -12.84
CA GLN A 149 5.56 -4.84 -12.96
C GLN A 149 5.13 -3.79 -11.92
N PRO A 150 5.17 -2.51 -12.26
CA PRO A 150 4.84 -1.42 -11.33
C PRO A 150 3.35 -1.15 -11.16
N GLN A 151 2.48 -1.84 -11.89
CA GLN A 151 1.03 -1.60 -11.88
C GLN A 151 0.39 -2.11 -10.57
N ILE A 152 -0.39 -1.27 -9.90
CA ILE A 152 -1.00 -1.55 -8.58
C ILE A 152 -2.53 -1.58 -8.72
N TYR A 153 -3.07 -2.77 -8.94
CA TYR A 153 -4.52 -2.98 -9.07
C TYR A 153 -5.23 -3.15 -7.72
N PHE A 154 -4.51 -3.60 -6.70
CA PHE A 154 -5.01 -3.82 -5.35
C PHE A 154 -4.28 -2.88 -4.40
N GLY A 155 -4.82 -1.69 -4.24
CA GLY A 155 -4.34 -0.68 -3.30
C GLY A 155 -5.39 -0.35 -2.25
N GLU A 156 -5.04 0.49 -1.29
CA GLU A 156 -5.93 0.90 -0.20
C GLU A 156 -6.99 1.91 -0.64
N LYS A 157 -6.78 2.58 -1.77
CA LYS A 157 -7.70 3.57 -2.35
C LYS A 157 -8.56 3.03 -3.48
N THR A 158 -8.25 1.85 -4.00
CA THR A 158 -9.10 1.14 -4.97
C THR A 158 -10.36 0.62 -4.26
N LYS A 159 -11.35 1.50 -4.08
CA LYS A 159 -12.59 1.21 -3.33
C LYS A 159 -13.72 0.66 -4.18
N ASP A 160 -13.69 0.97 -5.47
CA ASP A 160 -14.69 0.52 -6.42
C ASP A 160 -14.15 -0.59 -7.33
N TYR A 161 -15.07 -1.25 -8.03
CA TYR A 161 -14.72 -2.20 -9.07
C TYR A 161 -14.13 -1.48 -10.30
N VAL A 162 -13.21 -2.19 -10.96
CA VAL A 162 -12.66 -1.88 -12.28
C VAL A 162 -12.78 -3.14 -13.14
N ILE A 163 -12.74 -2.97 -14.46
CA ILE A 163 -12.79 -4.07 -15.41
C ILE A 163 -11.55 -3.97 -16.28
N VAL A 164 -10.77 -5.04 -16.27
CA VAL A 164 -9.51 -5.17 -17.00
C VAL A 164 -9.69 -6.17 -18.15
N ASN A 165 -8.67 -6.29 -19.02
CA ASN A 165 -8.72 -7.15 -20.21
C ASN A 165 -9.90 -6.80 -21.14
N THR A 166 -10.08 -5.51 -21.39
CA THR A 166 -11.12 -4.98 -22.29
C THR A 166 -10.51 -4.50 -23.60
N GLU A 167 -11.32 -4.05 -24.57
CA GLU A 167 -10.81 -3.40 -25.78
C GLU A 167 -10.14 -2.05 -25.49
N THR A 168 -10.49 -1.42 -24.36
CA THR A 168 -9.85 -0.18 -23.88
C THR A 168 -8.50 -0.49 -23.22
N GLU A 169 -7.44 0.20 -23.67
CA GLU A 169 -6.12 0.20 -23.01
C GLU A 169 -6.16 0.94 -21.67
N GLU A 170 -5.41 0.43 -20.69
CA GLU A 170 -5.34 0.98 -19.34
C GLU A 170 -4.22 2.02 -19.26
N PHE A 171 -4.50 3.15 -18.63
CA PHE A 171 -3.53 4.23 -18.45
C PHE A 171 -2.47 3.84 -17.41
N ASP A 172 -1.20 3.80 -17.83
CA ASP A 172 -0.07 3.53 -16.94
C ASP A 172 0.48 4.85 -16.36
N TYR A 173 0.97 5.78 -17.21
CA TYR A 173 1.55 7.05 -16.75
C TYR A 173 1.72 8.10 -17.86
N PRO A 174 1.86 9.40 -17.49
CA PRO A 174 2.15 10.44 -18.47
C PRO A 174 3.66 10.52 -18.78
N MET A 175 4.01 10.68 -20.05
CA MET A 175 5.38 10.83 -20.55
C MET A 175 5.47 12.08 -21.45
N GLY A 176 5.84 13.21 -20.85
CA GLY A 176 5.82 14.52 -21.52
C GLY A 176 4.39 14.90 -21.91
N GLU A 177 4.18 15.15 -23.21
CA GLU A 177 2.86 15.45 -23.79
C GLU A 177 2.07 14.18 -24.21
N LYS A 178 2.64 12.99 -24.01
CA LYS A 178 2.02 11.70 -24.35
C LYS A 178 1.63 10.93 -23.10
N ASN A 179 0.76 9.94 -23.28
CA ASN A 179 0.43 8.96 -22.26
C ASN A 179 0.97 7.59 -22.68
N VAL A 180 1.40 6.81 -21.69
CA VAL A 180 1.74 5.40 -21.84
C VAL A 180 0.56 4.59 -21.33
N TYR A 181 0.22 3.56 -22.08
CA TYR A 181 -0.87 2.65 -21.78
C TYR A 181 -0.36 1.21 -21.78
N GLY A 182 -1.11 0.35 -21.10
CA GLY A 182 -0.82 -1.07 -20.96
C GLY A 182 -2.09 -1.89 -20.81
N TYR A 183 -1.89 -3.18 -20.55
CA TYR A 183 -2.95 -4.12 -20.22
C TYR A 183 -2.58 -4.89 -18.96
N TYR A 184 -3.58 -5.35 -18.24
CA TYR A 184 -3.43 -6.23 -17.10
C TYR A 184 -2.72 -7.52 -17.48
N ARG A 185 -1.59 -7.77 -16.83
CA ARG A 185 -0.78 -8.99 -17.00
C ARG A 185 -0.89 -9.96 -15.83
N GLY A 186 -1.68 -9.62 -14.81
CA GLY A 186 -1.87 -10.48 -13.63
C GLY A 186 -2.87 -11.60 -13.87
N GLY A 187 -2.92 -12.55 -12.94
CA GLY A 187 -3.89 -13.66 -12.95
C GLY A 187 -5.06 -13.49 -11.97
N GLY A 188 -5.16 -12.34 -11.30
CA GLY A 188 -6.22 -12.05 -10.34
C GLY A 188 -7.52 -11.56 -10.98
N GLY A 189 -8.56 -11.44 -10.17
CA GLY A 189 -9.89 -10.97 -10.60
C GLY A 189 -10.90 -12.10 -10.82
N VAL A 190 -12.09 -11.75 -11.31
CA VAL A 190 -13.16 -12.70 -11.61
C VAL A 190 -13.66 -12.46 -13.04
N ASN A 191 -13.76 -13.53 -13.83
CA ASN A 191 -14.19 -13.43 -15.22
C ASN A 191 -15.69 -13.08 -15.33
N ILE A 192 -15.99 -12.04 -16.10
CA ILE A 192 -17.35 -11.52 -16.33
C ILE A 192 -17.91 -11.83 -17.74
N GLY A 193 -17.17 -12.55 -18.59
CA GLY A 193 -17.40 -12.64 -20.04
C GLY A 193 -18.78 -13.18 -20.45
N SER A 194 -19.35 -14.12 -19.70
CA SER A 194 -20.69 -14.65 -20.01
C SER A 194 -21.81 -13.63 -19.77
N PHE A 195 -22.79 -13.57 -20.67
CA PHE A 195 -23.94 -12.66 -20.57
C PHE A 195 -24.66 -12.72 -19.20
N ILE A 196 -24.86 -13.92 -18.65
CA ILE A 196 -25.52 -14.11 -17.35
C ILE A 196 -24.68 -13.49 -16.22
N ARG A 197 -23.35 -13.67 -16.23
CA ARG A 197 -22.46 -13.02 -15.24
C ARG A 197 -22.52 -11.51 -15.36
N ARG A 198 -22.54 -10.96 -16.57
CA ARG A 198 -22.71 -9.51 -16.77
C ARG A 198 -24.01 -9.00 -16.16
N ILE A 199 -25.13 -9.72 -16.27
CA ILE A 199 -26.39 -9.37 -15.60
C ILE A 199 -26.23 -9.35 -14.08
N VAL A 200 -25.60 -10.39 -13.52
CA VAL A 200 -25.38 -10.47 -12.06
C VAL A 200 -24.52 -9.31 -11.57
N TYR A 201 -23.42 -8.99 -12.27
CA TYR A 201 -22.55 -7.89 -11.89
C TYR A 201 -23.18 -6.52 -12.12
N ALA A 202 -23.91 -6.32 -13.22
CA ALA A 202 -24.67 -5.10 -13.46
C ALA A 202 -25.70 -4.84 -12.35
N TRP A 203 -26.33 -5.89 -11.84
CA TRP A 203 -27.23 -5.79 -10.70
C TRP A 203 -26.48 -5.52 -9.38
N GLN A 204 -25.41 -6.27 -9.09
CA GLN A 204 -24.60 -6.12 -7.88
C GLN A 204 -23.98 -4.72 -7.74
N PHE A 205 -23.48 -4.16 -8.83
CA PHE A 205 -22.86 -2.84 -8.86
C PHE A 205 -23.83 -1.71 -9.24
N ALA A 206 -25.11 -2.04 -9.49
CA ALA A 206 -26.11 -1.13 -10.01
C ALA A 206 -25.63 -0.34 -11.25
N ASP A 207 -24.87 -1.00 -12.14
CA ASP A 207 -24.22 -0.39 -13.29
C ASP A 207 -24.61 -1.08 -14.60
N PHE A 208 -25.51 -0.44 -15.33
CA PHE A 208 -26.05 -0.96 -16.59
C PHE A 208 -25.00 -0.97 -17.71
N ASN A 209 -23.93 -0.17 -17.63
CA ASN A 209 -22.90 -0.12 -18.67
C ASN A 209 -22.15 -1.45 -18.80
N ILE A 210 -22.12 -2.28 -17.75
CA ILE A 210 -21.56 -3.64 -17.80
C ILE A 210 -22.30 -4.52 -18.82
N LEU A 211 -23.58 -4.23 -19.12
CA LEU A 211 -24.37 -4.97 -20.10
C LEU A 211 -24.24 -4.45 -21.53
N ILE A 212 -24.15 -3.13 -21.68
CA ILE A 212 -24.27 -2.47 -22.98
C ILE A 212 -22.95 -1.98 -23.57
N SER A 213 -21.88 -1.94 -22.77
CA SER A 213 -20.58 -1.49 -23.26
C SER A 213 -20.02 -2.46 -24.29
N GLY A 214 -19.66 -1.93 -25.46
CA GLY A 214 -18.99 -2.67 -26.53
C GLY A 214 -17.54 -3.04 -26.20
N GLU A 215 -16.92 -2.34 -25.25
CA GLU A 215 -15.53 -2.56 -24.83
C GLU A 215 -15.32 -3.90 -24.12
N LEU A 216 -16.41 -4.50 -23.60
CA LEU A 216 -16.34 -5.73 -22.83
C LEU A 216 -16.43 -6.94 -23.77
N THR A 217 -15.36 -7.74 -23.82
CA THR A 217 -15.30 -8.96 -24.63
C THR A 217 -15.91 -10.17 -23.88
N PRO A 218 -16.50 -11.16 -24.58
CA PRO A 218 -17.10 -12.33 -23.95
C PRO A 218 -16.10 -13.34 -23.34
N GLU A 219 -14.80 -13.13 -23.54
CA GLU A 219 -13.71 -14.10 -23.31
C GLU A 219 -12.87 -13.73 -22.08
#